data_AF-A0A212TI79-F1
#
_entry.id   AF-A0A212TI79-F1
#
_cell.length_a   1.000
_cell.length_b   1.000
_cell.length_c   1.000
_cell.angle_alpha   90.00
_cell.angle_beta   90.00
_cell.angle_gamma   90.00
#
_symmetry.space_group_name_H-M   'P 1'
#
loop_
_entity.id
_entity.type
_entity.pdbx_description
1 polymer ?
#
loop_
_entity_poly.entity_id
_entity_poly.type
_entity_poly.pdbx_seq_one_letter_code
_entity_poly.pdbx_strand_id
1 'polypeptide(L)'
;MPDVPSTCTARLHDILQLRFTDLFATLPAHMLEPISPARPLKRLLKVAGYAAVRLVGNLFSKVRNAEELQGKVWLYVVSQNNYDSLHFVREARPDSVLVAGQSKQIGRYNQLVNRLSLRRKLLYYAQLPEVYSGLRRTEGAKAWRFFDLIFNAIGYYEVYCRALRHYKPRAIIFANDHNDDARALLLAARACGVPTAYVQHASVSTNFPPLGFDLSLLEGQDALDKYRQCGPVHGRTELVGMPKADAFLATKNQTSNVQRVGLACNALDDTSAIAAAVGHLLREFPDLTFTFRPHPGDKRDFTFLRHRHPQLQFSDARQQQVFEFLQQQDALIAADTSTHLEATLLNLASIYFRFGNHGITDDYYGYVAHGLVERASTLPQLSELLRRYQQHKPLDLYRRAAYYNATLGTPDEGHSQQRALRLLDEWLPKQA
;
A
#
# COMPACT_ATOMS: atom_id res chain seq x y z
N MET A 1 34.40 -20.32 5.24
CA MET A 1 32.97 -20.66 5.17
C MET A 1 32.21 -19.35 5.09
N PRO A 2 31.21 -19.17 4.21
CA PRO A 2 30.39 -17.97 4.28
C PRO A 2 29.71 -17.93 5.66
N ASP A 3 29.91 -16.82 6.39
CA ASP A 3 29.32 -16.57 7.70
C ASP A 3 27.80 -16.69 7.59
N VAL A 4 27.22 -17.78 8.11
CA VAL A 4 25.76 -17.90 8.23
C VAL A 4 25.31 -16.86 9.26
N PRO A 5 24.40 -15.93 8.90
CA PRO A 5 23.91 -14.94 9.86
C PRO A 5 23.29 -15.62 11.07
N SER A 6 23.46 -15.05 12.26
CA SER A 6 22.73 -15.53 13.44
C SER A 6 21.21 -15.46 13.20
N THR A 7 20.45 -16.33 13.87
CA THR A 7 18.98 -16.38 13.75
C THR A 7 18.33 -15.02 13.99
N CYS A 8 18.88 -14.23 14.91
CA CYS A 8 18.42 -12.85 15.16
C CYS A 8 18.66 -11.92 13.97
N THR A 9 19.84 -12.00 13.35
CA THR A 9 20.20 -11.21 12.16
C THR A 9 19.32 -11.57 10.97
N ALA A 10 19.19 -12.87 10.65
CA ALA A 10 18.38 -13.33 9.52
C ALA A 10 16.91 -12.89 9.63
N ARG A 11 16.34 -12.99 10.84
CA ARG A 11 14.97 -12.54 11.12
C ARG A 11 14.80 -11.03 10.96
N LEU A 12 15.76 -10.22 11.42
CA LEU A 12 15.66 -8.77 11.25
C LEU A 12 15.90 -8.32 9.81
N HIS A 13 16.73 -9.05 9.08
CA HIS A 13 16.86 -8.89 7.63
C HIS A 13 15.51 -9.12 6.93
N ASP A 14 14.82 -10.22 7.25
CA ASP A 14 13.48 -10.52 6.72
C ASP A 14 12.45 -9.41 7.05
N ILE A 15 12.42 -8.96 8.31
CA ILE A 15 11.54 -7.86 8.76
C ILE A 15 11.80 -6.57 7.96
N LEU A 16 13.07 -6.29 7.64
CA LEU A 16 13.52 -5.06 6.98
C LEU A 16 13.75 -5.21 5.48
N GLN A 17 13.36 -6.33 4.86
CA GLN A 17 13.72 -6.65 3.48
C GLN A 17 13.49 -5.47 2.52
N LEU A 18 12.30 -4.86 2.56
CA LEU A 18 11.97 -3.72 1.70
C LEU A 18 12.95 -2.54 1.90
N ARG A 19 13.41 -2.30 3.13
CA ARG A 19 14.33 -1.19 3.49
C ARG A 19 15.73 -1.38 2.91
N PHE A 20 16.10 -2.60 2.55
CA PHE A 20 17.40 -2.93 1.98
C PHE A 20 17.36 -3.15 0.46
N THR A 21 16.21 -2.97 -0.18
CA THR A 21 16.12 -2.94 -1.66
C THR A 21 16.83 -1.71 -2.24
N ASP A 22 17.36 -1.85 -3.45
CA ASP A 22 17.95 -0.71 -4.19
C ASP A 22 16.89 0.35 -4.52
N LEU A 23 15.66 -0.08 -4.80
CA LEU A 23 14.51 0.82 -4.97
C LEU A 23 14.33 1.73 -3.76
N PHE A 24 14.30 1.18 -2.55
CA PHE A 24 14.12 1.98 -1.34
C PHE A 24 15.30 2.93 -1.10
N ALA A 25 16.53 2.49 -1.39
CA ALA A 25 17.73 3.29 -1.24
C ALA A 25 17.82 4.47 -2.23
N THR A 26 17.17 4.37 -3.38
CA THR A 26 17.17 5.38 -4.46
C THR A 26 15.96 6.32 -4.43
N LEU A 27 15.04 6.14 -3.48
CA LEU A 27 13.90 7.04 -3.30
C LEU A 27 14.36 8.51 -3.12
N PRO A 28 13.61 9.49 -3.66
CA PRO A 28 13.93 10.91 -3.50
C PRO A 28 14.09 11.34 -2.05
N ALA A 29 14.99 12.30 -1.81
CA ALA A 29 15.34 12.75 -0.47
C ALA A 29 14.13 13.23 0.35
N HIS A 30 13.16 13.91 -0.26
CA HIS A 30 11.95 14.38 0.43
C HIS A 30 11.01 13.25 0.87
N MET A 31 11.04 12.10 0.18
CA MET A 31 10.32 10.89 0.61
C MET A 31 11.07 10.16 1.72
N LEU A 32 12.40 10.07 1.63
CA LEU A 32 13.21 9.40 2.63
C LEU A 32 13.33 10.21 3.92
N GLU A 33 13.40 11.54 3.87
CA GLU A 33 13.62 12.39 5.06
C GLU A 33 12.62 12.12 6.21
N PRO A 34 11.30 12.00 5.99
CA PRO A 34 10.37 11.63 7.07
C PRO A 34 10.56 10.17 7.56
N ILE A 35 11.01 9.25 6.70
CA ILE A 35 11.16 7.82 7.01
C ILE A 35 12.49 7.51 7.70
N SER A 36 13.61 8.01 7.18
CA SER A 36 14.96 7.91 7.71
C SER A 36 15.79 9.10 7.21
N PRO A 37 16.00 10.15 8.03
CA PRO A 37 16.68 11.38 7.63
C PRO A 37 18.05 11.13 6.97
N ALA A 38 18.42 11.97 5.99
CA ALA A 38 19.70 11.83 5.29
C ALA A 38 20.90 12.09 6.22
N ARG A 39 20.79 13.11 7.09
CA ARG A 39 21.86 13.50 8.02
C ARG A 39 21.96 12.51 9.19
N PRO A 40 23.14 11.93 9.48
CA PRO A 40 23.32 10.98 10.60
C PRO A 40 22.89 11.54 11.95
N LEU A 41 23.19 12.81 12.24
CA LEU A 41 22.77 13.46 13.49
C LEU A 41 21.25 13.52 13.63
N LYS A 42 20.52 13.82 12.54
CA LYS A 42 19.04 13.80 12.56
C LYS A 42 18.50 12.39 12.79
N ARG A 43 19.16 11.34 12.27
CA ARG A 43 18.80 9.95 12.57
C ARG A 43 19.02 9.60 14.03
N LEU A 44 20.16 10.02 14.61
CA LEU A 44 20.41 9.84 16.05
C LEU A 44 19.38 10.56 16.91
N LEU A 45 19.04 11.81 16.59
CA LEU A 45 17.98 12.55 17.27
C LEU A 45 16.62 11.86 17.13
N LYS A 46 16.32 11.29 15.96
CA LYS A 46 15.11 10.50 15.75
C LYS A 46 15.09 9.23 16.60
N VAL A 47 16.20 8.52 16.70
CA VAL A 47 16.37 7.34 17.57
C VAL A 47 16.19 7.72 19.04
N ALA A 48 16.82 8.82 19.49
CA ALA A 48 16.67 9.33 20.85
C ALA A 48 15.22 9.73 21.15
N GLY A 49 14.58 10.46 20.23
CA GLY A 49 13.16 10.83 20.32
C GLY A 49 12.23 9.62 20.34
N TYR A 50 12.50 8.61 19.52
CA TYR A 50 11.77 7.34 19.56
C TYR A 50 11.96 6.62 20.91
N ALA A 51 13.18 6.56 21.44
CA ALA A 51 13.44 5.92 22.73
C ALA A 51 12.71 6.64 23.87
N ALA A 52 12.77 7.97 23.93
CA ALA A 52 12.08 8.76 24.93
C ALA A 52 10.54 8.65 24.81
N VAL A 53 9.99 8.95 23.63
CA VAL A 53 8.54 9.05 23.44
C VAL A 53 7.89 7.67 23.33
N ARG A 54 8.44 6.77 22.52
CA ARG A 54 7.78 5.51 22.19
C ARG A 54 8.25 4.33 23.01
N LEU A 55 9.49 4.28 23.49
CA LEU A 55 9.89 3.17 24.37
C LEU A 55 9.52 3.49 25.82
N VAL A 56 10.01 4.61 26.34
CA VAL A 56 9.74 5.02 27.73
C VAL A 56 8.31 5.51 27.88
N GLY A 57 7.81 6.40 27.01
CA GLY A 57 6.42 6.87 27.09
C GLY A 57 5.38 5.75 26.97
N ASN A 58 5.67 4.68 26.22
CA ASN A 58 4.77 3.52 26.17
C ASN A 58 4.66 2.81 27.53
N LEU A 59 5.70 2.81 28.38
CA LEU A 59 5.64 2.21 29.72
C LEU A 59 4.49 2.78 30.56
N PHE A 60 4.22 4.07 30.40
CA PHE A 60 3.20 4.81 31.13
C PHE A 60 1.85 4.86 30.41
N SER A 61 1.84 4.73 29.07
CA SER A 61 0.63 4.85 28.25
C SER A 61 -0.25 3.60 28.31
N LYS A 62 -1.36 3.64 29.05
CA LYS A 62 -2.33 2.52 29.17
C LYS A 62 -2.81 2.04 27.80
N VAL A 63 -2.58 0.76 27.50
CA VAL A 63 -3.16 0.09 26.33
C VAL A 63 -4.55 -0.36 26.76
N ARG A 64 -5.58 0.24 26.17
CA ARG A 64 -6.98 -0.13 26.39
C ARG A 64 -7.50 -0.71 25.09
N ASN A 65 -8.06 -1.91 25.18
CA ASN A 65 -8.75 -2.58 24.09
C ASN A 65 -10.23 -2.51 24.41
N ALA A 66 -11.03 -2.08 23.43
CA ALA A 66 -12.49 -2.01 23.58
C ALA A 66 -13.12 -3.41 23.50
N GLU A 67 -12.45 -4.34 22.81
CA GLU A 67 -12.92 -5.69 22.58
C GLU A 67 -12.00 -6.73 23.24
N GLU A 68 -12.56 -7.90 23.53
CA GLU A 68 -11.79 -9.07 23.95
C GLU A 68 -10.97 -9.61 22.78
N LEU A 69 -9.66 -9.76 22.96
CA LEU A 69 -8.76 -10.25 21.92
C LEU A 69 -8.55 -11.76 21.96
N GLN A 70 -8.86 -12.40 23.09
CA GLN A 70 -8.56 -13.81 23.32
C GLN A 70 -9.36 -14.69 22.34
N GLY A 71 -8.68 -15.59 21.63
CA GLY A 71 -9.35 -16.57 20.76
C GLY A 71 -10.09 -16.00 19.54
N LYS A 72 -10.03 -14.68 19.30
CA LYS A 72 -10.67 -14.05 18.14
C LYS A 72 -9.85 -14.23 16.86
N VAL A 73 -10.47 -13.97 15.72
CA VAL A 73 -9.77 -13.76 14.46
C VAL A 73 -9.27 -12.32 14.42
N TRP A 74 -7.98 -12.11 14.25
CA TRP A 74 -7.40 -10.76 14.24
C TRP A 74 -7.36 -10.21 12.81
N LEU A 75 -7.91 -9.02 12.60
CA LEU A 75 -7.75 -8.25 11.37
C LEU A 75 -6.63 -7.21 11.58
N TYR A 76 -5.43 -7.52 11.09
CA TYR A 76 -4.24 -6.72 11.37
C TYR A 76 -4.07 -5.56 10.38
N VAL A 77 -4.09 -4.33 10.91
CA VAL A 77 -4.08 -3.11 10.11
C VAL A 77 -2.96 -2.15 10.57
N VAL A 78 -2.28 -1.51 9.61
CA VAL A 78 -1.22 -0.53 9.90
C VAL A 78 -1.48 0.86 9.33
N SER A 79 -2.59 1.04 8.61
CA SER A 79 -3.01 2.30 7.99
C SER A 79 -4.53 2.35 7.79
N GLN A 80 -5.04 3.53 7.40
CA GLN A 80 -6.45 3.70 7.03
C GLN A 80 -6.84 2.78 5.86
N ASN A 81 -6.03 2.70 4.80
CA ASN A 81 -6.32 1.84 3.65
C ASN A 81 -6.38 0.35 4.02
N ASN A 82 -5.61 -0.10 5.02
CA ASN A 82 -5.69 -1.48 5.50
C ASN A 82 -6.96 -1.76 6.30
N TYR A 83 -7.45 -0.75 7.01
CA TYR A 83 -8.76 -0.84 7.66
C TYR A 83 -9.85 -0.98 6.59
N ASP A 84 -9.86 -0.08 5.60
CA ASP A 84 -10.88 -0.08 4.54
C ASP A 84 -10.86 -1.39 3.74
N SER A 85 -9.70 -2.02 3.57
CA SER A 85 -9.58 -3.31 2.87
C SER A 85 -9.99 -4.54 3.68
N LEU A 86 -10.15 -4.45 5.00
CA LEU A 86 -10.55 -5.58 5.85
C LEU A 86 -11.89 -5.35 6.56
N HIS A 87 -12.46 -4.14 6.48
CA HIS A 87 -13.70 -3.82 7.18
C HIS A 87 -14.87 -4.73 6.79
N PHE A 88 -14.98 -5.11 5.52
CA PHE A 88 -16.02 -6.03 5.06
C PHE A 88 -15.94 -7.41 5.77
N VAL A 89 -14.72 -7.86 6.14
CA VAL A 89 -14.54 -9.05 6.96
C VAL A 89 -15.04 -8.81 8.38
N ARG A 90 -14.78 -7.63 8.95
CA ARG A 90 -15.28 -7.27 10.29
C ARG A 90 -16.80 -7.26 10.36
N GLU A 91 -17.45 -6.75 9.31
CA GLU A 91 -18.91 -6.69 9.20
C GLU A 91 -19.53 -8.08 9.05
N ALA A 92 -18.94 -8.93 8.21
CA ALA A 92 -19.44 -10.28 7.98
C ALA A 92 -19.12 -11.26 9.13
N ARG A 93 -18.06 -10.99 9.91
CA ARG A 93 -17.56 -11.89 10.98
C ARG A 93 -17.56 -11.24 12.36
N PRO A 94 -18.61 -11.47 13.18
CA PRO A 94 -18.67 -10.98 14.56
C PRO A 94 -17.58 -11.54 15.49
N ASP A 95 -16.95 -12.66 15.12
CA ASP A 95 -15.85 -13.27 15.86
C ASP A 95 -14.46 -12.71 15.51
N SER A 96 -14.42 -11.69 14.65
CA SER A 96 -13.21 -10.97 14.29
C SER A 96 -13.08 -9.63 15.00
N VAL A 97 -11.83 -9.20 15.24
CA VAL A 97 -11.51 -7.92 15.89
C VAL A 97 -10.39 -7.22 15.14
N LEU A 98 -10.46 -5.90 15.02
CA LEU A 98 -9.40 -5.10 14.40
C LEU A 98 -8.26 -4.85 15.39
N VAL A 99 -7.04 -5.10 14.94
CA VAL A 99 -5.83 -5.05 15.78
C VAL A 99 -4.70 -4.29 15.09
N ALA A 100 -3.98 -3.45 15.84
CA ALA A 100 -2.80 -2.74 15.38
C ALA A 100 -1.73 -2.63 16.49
N GLY A 101 -0.48 -2.36 16.11
CA GLY A 101 0.55 -1.97 17.07
C GLY A 101 0.20 -0.69 17.86
N GLN A 102 0.70 -0.60 19.10
CA GLN A 102 0.35 0.44 20.09
C GLN A 102 0.30 1.87 19.56
N SER A 103 1.22 2.26 18.68
CA SER A 103 1.37 3.66 18.22
C SER A 103 1.13 3.84 16.72
N LYS A 104 0.49 2.87 16.04
CA LYS A 104 0.17 2.96 14.62
C LYS A 104 -0.96 3.97 14.38
N GLN A 105 -0.81 4.80 13.34
CA GLN A 105 -1.82 5.78 12.95
C GLN A 105 -2.73 5.18 11.88
N ILE A 106 -3.99 4.95 12.23
CA ILE A 106 -5.03 4.36 11.35
C ILE A 106 -5.99 5.46 10.86
N GLY A 107 -5.53 6.72 10.88
CA GLY A 107 -6.35 7.87 10.48
C GLY A 107 -7.59 8.03 11.36
N ARG A 108 -8.75 8.21 10.72
CA ARG A 108 -10.05 8.39 11.40
C ARG A 108 -10.49 7.18 12.25
N TYR A 109 -9.91 6.01 12.02
CA TYR A 109 -10.29 4.77 12.71
C TYR A 109 -9.45 4.45 13.94
N ASN A 110 -8.61 5.37 14.41
CA ASN A 110 -7.71 5.12 15.53
C ASN A 110 -8.39 4.60 16.82
N GLN A 111 -9.65 5.00 17.06
CA GLN A 111 -10.45 4.58 18.21
C GLN A 111 -11.19 3.25 18.00
N LEU A 112 -11.27 2.75 16.76
CA LEU A 112 -11.98 1.53 16.40
C LEU A 112 -11.08 0.30 16.33
N VAL A 113 -9.79 0.45 16.67
CA VAL A 113 -8.78 -0.60 16.52
C VAL A 113 -8.12 -0.88 17.86
N ASN A 114 -8.11 -2.15 18.25
CA ASN A 114 -7.46 -2.63 19.46
C ASN A 114 -5.93 -2.57 19.31
N ARG A 115 -5.22 -2.42 20.42
CA ARG A 115 -3.79 -2.12 20.45
C ARG A 115 -2.98 -3.23 21.11
N LEU A 116 -1.95 -3.69 20.41
CA LEU A 116 -0.94 -4.59 20.97
C LEU A 116 0.16 -3.77 21.64
N SER A 117 0.38 -4.05 22.93
CA SER A 117 1.37 -3.35 23.75
C SER A 117 2.79 -3.59 23.25
N LEU A 118 3.53 -2.51 22.98
CA LEU A 118 4.93 -2.53 22.52
C LEU A 118 5.93 -2.18 23.63
N ARG A 119 5.46 -2.03 24.87
CA ARG A 119 6.26 -1.63 26.05
C ARG A 119 7.48 -2.52 26.28
N ARG A 120 7.33 -3.81 26.00
CA ARG A 120 8.36 -4.82 26.28
C ARG A 120 9.47 -4.88 25.23
N LYS A 121 9.41 -4.06 24.16
CA LYS A 121 10.51 -3.94 23.19
C LYS A 121 11.83 -3.56 23.85
N LEU A 122 11.79 -2.75 24.92
CA LEU A 122 12.96 -2.34 25.71
C LEU A 122 13.82 -3.52 26.19
N LEU A 123 13.20 -4.66 26.48
CA LEU A 123 13.89 -5.85 26.98
C LEU A 123 14.78 -6.53 25.92
N TYR A 124 14.64 -6.16 24.65
CA TYR A 124 15.29 -6.83 23.52
C TYR A 124 16.37 -5.98 22.84
N TYR A 125 16.64 -4.76 23.33
CA TYR A 125 17.66 -3.90 22.73
C TYR A 125 19.10 -4.38 22.92
N ALA A 126 19.35 -5.33 23.83
CA ALA A 126 20.63 -6.03 23.93
C ALA A 126 21.00 -6.80 22.65
N GLN A 127 20.03 -7.09 21.77
CA GLN A 127 20.28 -7.73 20.47
C GLN A 127 20.91 -6.78 19.44
N LEU A 128 20.83 -5.46 19.66
CA LEU A 128 21.22 -4.47 18.65
C LEU A 128 22.68 -4.60 18.18
N PRO A 129 23.71 -4.78 19.05
CA PRO A 129 25.10 -4.88 18.60
C PRO A 129 25.33 -6.07 17.67
N GLU A 130 24.80 -7.24 18.01
CA GLU A 130 24.94 -8.46 17.23
C GLU A 130 24.23 -8.33 15.87
N VAL A 131 22.94 -7.96 15.89
CA VAL A 131 22.13 -7.77 14.68
C VAL A 131 22.78 -6.73 13.77
N TYR A 132 23.18 -5.58 14.32
CA TYR A 132 23.74 -4.50 13.52
C TYR A 132 25.06 -4.91 12.86
N SER A 133 25.92 -5.65 13.59
CA SER A 133 27.15 -6.23 13.04
C SER A 133 26.84 -7.19 11.88
N GLY A 134 25.88 -8.10 12.08
CA GLY A 134 25.45 -9.05 11.04
C GLY A 134 24.83 -8.38 9.81
N LEU A 135 23.96 -7.39 10.01
CA LEU A 135 23.37 -6.61 8.92
C LEU A 135 24.42 -5.74 8.21
N ARG A 136 25.43 -5.22 8.91
CA ARG A 136 26.53 -4.48 8.27
C ARG A 136 27.39 -5.39 7.39
N ARG A 137 27.58 -6.67 7.77
CA ARG A 137 28.31 -7.65 6.94
C ARG A 137 27.54 -8.01 5.67
N THR A 138 26.22 -8.11 5.74
CA THR A 138 25.36 -8.53 4.62
C THR A 138 24.93 -7.37 3.72
N GLU A 139 24.55 -6.23 4.31
CA GLU A 139 23.97 -5.07 3.61
C GLU A 139 24.91 -3.86 3.51
N GLY A 140 26.10 -3.94 4.11
CA GLY A 140 27.16 -2.94 3.98
C GLY A 140 26.71 -1.52 4.33
N ALA A 141 26.81 -0.62 3.34
CA ALA A 141 26.46 0.79 3.49
C ALA A 141 24.96 1.04 3.76
N LYS A 142 24.07 0.15 3.31
CA LYS A 142 22.63 0.28 3.54
C LYS A 142 22.28 0.11 5.03
N ALA A 143 22.92 -0.84 5.71
CA ALA A 143 22.76 -1.00 7.16
C ALA A 143 23.16 0.27 7.94
N TRP A 144 24.27 0.92 7.53
CA TRP A 144 24.68 2.21 8.08
C TRP A 144 23.70 3.34 7.74
N ARG A 145 23.20 3.39 6.50
CA ARG A 145 22.25 4.42 6.05
C ARG A 145 20.92 4.34 6.81
N PHE A 146 20.46 3.14 7.15
CA PHE A 146 19.14 2.88 7.73
C PHE A 146 19.21 2.31 9.16
N PHE A 147 20.26 2.64 9.92
CA PHE A 147 20.44 2.16 11.30
C PHE A 147 19.27 2.52 12.22
N ASP A 148 18.57 3.64 11.95
CA ASP A 148 17.40 4.07 12.70
C ASP A 148 16.19 3.14 12.47
N LEU A 149 16.06 2.59 11.25
CA LEU A 149 15.05 1.57 10.94
C LEU A 149 15.38 0.24 11.60
N ILE A 150 16.66 -0.16 11.62
CA ILE A 150 17.15 -1.33 12.37
C ILE A 150 16.79 -1.18 13.85
N PHE A 151 17.13 -0.03 14.46
CA PHE A 151 16.81 0.27 15.85
C PHE A 151 15.30 0.19 16.12
N ASN A 152 14.47 0.68 15.20
CA ASN A 152 13.02 0.64 15.33
C ASN A 152 12.46 -0.78 15.21
N ALA A 153 13.08 -1.68 14.44
CA ALA A 153 12.58 -3.03 14.22
C ALA A 153 12.84 -3.99 15.40
N ILE A 154 13.89 -3.74 16.18
CA ILE A 154 14.28 -4.56 17.33
C ILE A 154 13.12 -4.79 18.29
N GLY A 155 12.91 -6.05 18.69
CA GLY A 155 11.94 -6.45 19.71
C GLY A 155 10.50 -6.61 19.21
N TYR A 156 10.16 -6.28 17.95
CA TYR A 156 8.79 -6.48 17.45
C TYR A 156 8.40 -7.96 17.47
N TYR A 157 9.23 -8.83 16.90
CA TYR A 157 8.96 -10.27 16.84
C TYR A 157 8.71 -10.85 18.25
N GLU A 158 9.57 -10.54 19.22
CA GLU A 158 9.47 -11.12 20.56
C GLU A 158 8.22 -10.65 21.28
N VAL A 159 7.89 -9.36 21.14
CA VAL A 159 6.65 -8.82 21.69
C VAL A 159 5.44 -9.48 21.04
N TYR A 160 5.46 -9.73 19.74
CA TYR A 160 4.37 -10.42 19.06
C TYR A 160 4.26 -11.89 19.45
N CYS A 161 5.37 -12.63 19.58
CA CYS A 161 5.33 -13.99 20.12
C CYS A 161 4.67 -14.02 21.51
N ARG A 162 4.96 -13.04 22.37
CA ARG A 162 4.31 -12.93 23.69
C ARG A 162 2.83 -12.61 23.58
N ALA A 163 2.45 -11.68 22.70
CA ALA A 163 1.05 -11.32 22.48
C ALA A 163 0.25 -12.52 21.94
N LEU A 164 0.80 -13.26 20.98
CA LEU A 164 0.15 -14.43 20.39
C LEU A 164 0.01 -15.59 21.38
N ARG A 165 1.03 -15.86 22.22
CA ARG A 165 0.92 -16.87 23.28
C ARG A 165 -0.08 -16.49 24.37
N HIS A 166 -0.21 -15.19 24.65
CA HIS A 166 -1.15 -14.68 25.64
C HIS A 166 -2.58 -14.76 25.10
N TYR A 167 -2.85 -14.08 23.99
CA TYR A 167 -4.20 -13.93 23.43
C TYR A 167 -4.67 -15.13 22.60
N LYS A 168 -3.76 -15.98 22.12
CA LYS A 168 -4.06 -17.19 21.32
C LYS A 168 -5.13 -16.95 20.24
N PRO A 169 -4.93 -15.98 19.32
CA PRO A 169 -5.88 -15.76 18.25
C PRO A 169 -6.06 -17.02 17.40
N ARG A 170 -7.26 -17.24 16.87
CA ARG A 170 -7.57 -18.39 16.00
C ARG A 170 -6.90 -18.29 14.63
N ALA A 171 -6.75 -17.05 14.14
CA ALA A 171 -6.03 -16.72 12.92
C ALA A 171 -5.73 -15.22 12.89
N ILE A 172 -4.85 -14.81 11.98
CA ILE A 172 -4.56 -13.39 11.69
C ILE A 172 -4.74 -13.15 10.19
N ILE A 173 -5.58 -12.18 9.84
CA ILE A 173 -5.80 -11.72 8.48
C ILE A 173 -5.07 -10.40 8.32
N PHE A 174 -4.13 -10.36 7.38
CA PHE A 174 -3.30 -9.19 7.07
C PHE A 174 -3.82 -8.49 5.83
N ALA A 175 -3.71 -7.16 5.81
CA ALA A 175 -3.78 -6.38 4.58
C ALA A 175 -2.42 -5.90 4.09
N ASN A 176 -1.38 -5.97 4.92
CA ASN A 176 -0.05 -5.47 4.56
C ASN A 176 1.00 -6.57 4.77
N ASP A 177 1.83 -6.77 3.77
CA ASP A 177 2.81 -7.84 3.65
C ASP A 177 4.27 -7.35 3.71
N HIS A 178 4.52 -6.04 3.74
CA HIS A 178 5.86 -5.46 3.57
C HIS A 178 6.24 -4.43 4.65
N ASN A 179 5.30 -4.00 5.49
CA ASN A 179 5.61 -3.14 6.64
C ASN A 179 6.38 -3.95 7.68
N ASP A 180 7.47 -3.39 8.20
CA ASP A 180 8.33 -4.02 9.21
C ASP A 180 7.52 -4.63 10.38
N ASP A 181 6.45 -3.95 10.78
CA ASP A 181 5.58 -4.39 11.87
C ASP A 181 4.71 -5.60 11.52
N ALA A 182 4.14 -5.60 10.30
CA ALA A 182 3.33 -6.71 9.80
C ALA A 182 4.20 -7.94 9.52
N ARG A 183 5.39 -7.73 8.95
CA ARG A 183 6.41 -8.78 8.75
C ARG A 183 6.80 -9.43 10.07
N ALA A 184 7.09 -8.64 11.09
CA ALA A 184 7.43 -9.17 12.41
C ALA A 184 6.30 -10.00 13.03
N LEU A 185 5.04 -9.57 12.87
CA LEU A 185 3.88 -10.33 13.34
C LEU A 185 3.67 -11.62 12.54
N LEU A 186 3.88 -11.60 11.22
CA LEU A 186 3.82 -12.80 10.36
C LEU A 186 4.85 -13.85 10.79
N LEU A 187 6.11 -13.44 11.01
CA LEU A 187 7.15 -14.34 11.51
C LEU A 187 6.81 -14.89 12.90
N ALA A 188 6.27 -14.04 13.79
CA ALA A 188 5.83 -14.47 15.11
C ALA A 188 4.64 -15.44 15.06
N ALA A 189 3.70 -15.24 14.14
CA ALA A 189 2.55 -16.10 13.92
C ALA A 189 2.99 -17.51 13.49
N ARG A 190 3.88 -17.60 12.50
CA ARG A 190 4.50 -18.86 12.08
C ARG A 190 5.19 -19.57 13.25
N ALA A 191 6.00 -18.84 14.01
CA ALA A 191 6.72 -19.41 15.16
C ALA A 191 5.79 -19.86 16.30
N CYS A 192 4.59 -19.29 16.40
CA CYS A 192 3.59 -19.66 17.40
C CYS A 192 2.50 -20.61 16.88
N GLY A 193 2.58 -21.06 15.62
CA GLY A 193 1.59 -21.92 15.00
C GLY A 193 0.21 -21.26 14.81
N VAL A 194 0.16 -19.94 14.67
CA VAL A 194 -1.08 -19.20 14.42
C VAL A 194 -1.31 -19.09 12.91
N PRO A 195 -2.45 -19.58 12.37
CA PRO A 195 -2.77 -19.49 10.95
C PRO A 195 -2.82 -18.04 10.45
N THR A 196 -2.32 -17.82 9.24
CA THR A 196 -2.25 -16.48 8.62
C THR A 196 -2.89 -16.42 7.24
N ALA A 197 -3.70 -15.38 7.01
CA ALA A 197 -4.23 -15.06 5.70
C ALA A 197 -3.83 -13.65 5.27
N TYR A 198 -3.77 -13.41 3.97
CA TYR A 198 -3.53 -12.09 3.37
C TYR A 198 -4.64 -11.73 2.41
N VAL A 199 -5.16 -10.50 2.54
CA VAL A 199 -6.09 -9.90 1.59
C VAL A 199 -5.37 -8.72 0.95
N GLN A 200 -5.11 -8.81 -0.35
CA GLN A 200 -4.49 -7.72 -1.09
C GLN A 200 -5.38 -6.48 -1.06
N HIS A 201 -4.77 -5.30 -0.87
CA HIS A 201 -5.47 -4.01 -0.82
C HIS A 201 -4.98 -2.98 -1.86
N ALA A 202 -3.82 -3.27 -2.47
CA ALA A 202 -3.13 -2.37 -3.38
C ALA A 202 -2.28 -3.19 -4.36
N SER A 203 -1.94 -2.56 -5.48
CA SER A 203 -1.02 -3.13 -6.46
C SER A 203 0.35 -3.42 -5.85
N VAL A 204 0.91 -4.55 -6.23
CA VAL A 204 2.19 -5.05 -5.70
C VAL A 204 3.32 -4.80 -6.69
N SER A 205 4.57 -4.93 -6.24
CA SER A 205 5.76 -4.85 -7.08
C SER A 205 6.74 -5.98 -6.81
N THR A 206 7.68 -6.18 -7.72
CA THR A 206 8.75 -7.19 -7.63
C THR A 206 9.81 -6.88 -6.56
N ASN A 207 9.67 -5.76 -5.85
CA ASN A 207 10.52 -5.38 -4.72
C ASN A 207 9.91 -5.76 -3.37
N PHE A 208 8.72 -6.35 -3.37
CA PHE A 208 8.05 -6.78 -2.15
C PHE A 208 8.66 -8.07 -1.61
N PRO A 209 8.38 -8.41 -0.36
CA PRO A 209 8.71 -9.72 0.16
C PRO A 209 8.03 -10.89 -0.55
N PRO A 210 8.64 -12.09 -0.53
CA PRO A 210 7.96 -13.31 -0.96
C PRO A 210 6.63 -13.50 -0.22
N LEU A 211 5.63 -14.02 -0.93
CA LEU A 211 4.29 -14.21 -0.40
C LEU A 211 4.28 -15.33 0.66
N GLY A 212 4.06 -14.95 1.91
CA GLY A 212 4.37 -15.78 3.08
C GLY A 212 3.18 -16.24 3.91
N PHE A 213 1.96 -16.25 3.40
CA PHE A 213 0.76 -16.53 4.19
C PHE A 213 0.22 -17.93 3.91
N ASP A 214 -0.50 -18.53 4.86
CA ASP A 214 -1.09 -19.87 4.66
C ASP A 214 -2.26 -19.82 3.66
N LEU A 215 -2.96 -18.68 3.60
CA LEU A 215 -3.90 -18.32 2.54
C LEU A 215 -3.59 -16.91 2.02
N SER A 216 -3.49 -16.75 0.70
CA SER A 216 -3.33 -15.44 0.07
C SER A 216 -4.47 -15.19 -0.93
N LEU A 217 -5.22 -14.11 -0.72
CA LEU A 217 -6.31 -13.66 -1.57
C LEU A 217 -5.83 -12.46 -2.38
N LEU A 218 -5.50 -12.71 -3.66
CA LEU A 218 -4.91 -11.74 -4.57
C LEU A 218 -5.96 -11.19 -5.54
N GLU A 219 -5.75 -9.96 -6.02
CA GLU A 219 -6.72 -9.29 -6.90
C GLU A 219 -6.77 -9.90 -8.30
N GLY A 220 -5.62 -10.29 -8.85
CA GLY A 220 -5.51 -10.84 -10.20
C GLY A 220 -4.20 -11.57 -10.45
N GLN A 221 -4.04 -12.08 -11.66
CA GLN A 221 -2.88 -12.87 -12.07
C GLN A 221 -1.59 -12.05 -12.02
N ASP A 222 -1.65 -10.74 -12.32
CA ASP A 222 -0.53 -9.80 -12.18
C ASP A 222 0.16 -9.89 -10.81
N ALA A 223 -0.63 -9.88 -9.73
CA ALA A 223 -0.07 -9.91 -8.39
C ALA A 223 0.65 -11.23 -8.11
N LEU A 224 0.06 -12.36 -8.53
CA LEU A 224 0.65 -13.68 -8.36
C LEU A 224 1.98 -13.80 -9.15
N ASP A 225 2.00 -13.31 -10.38
CA ASP A 225 3.20 -13.38 -11.22
C ASP A 225 4.33 -12.50 -10.68
N LYS A 226 4.01 -11.33 -10.09
CA LYS A 226 4.98 -10.50 -9.39
C LYS A 226 5.49 -11.16 -8.11
N TYR A 227 4.62 -11.76 -7.30
CA TYR A 227 5.06 -12.45 -6.08
C TYR A 227 5.97 -13.65 -6.38
N ARG A 228 5.72 -14.38 -7.47
CA ARG A 228 6.61 -15.46 -7.95
C ARG A 228 8.01 -14.95 -8.31
N GLN A 229 8.13 -13.70 -8.75
CA GLN A 229 9.42 -13.06 -8.99
C GLN A 229 10.09 -12.59 -7.69
N CYS A 230 9.32 -12.22 -6.66
CA CYS A 230 9.86 -11.89 -5.34
C CYS A 230 10.47 -13.10 -4.63
N GLY A 231 9.96 -14.30 -4.90
CA GLY A 231 10.47 -15.55 -4.35
C GLY A 231 9.41 -16.65 -4.26
N PRO A 232 9.67 -17.71 -3.49
CA PRO A 232 8.71 -18.80 -3.29
C PRO A 232 7.39 -18.29 -2.69
N VAL A 233 6.29 -18.78 -3.24
CA VAL A 233 4.94 -18.55 -2.70
C VAL A 233 4.61 -19.67 -1.72
N HIS A 234 4.29 -19.30 -0.48
CA HIS A 234 3.83 -20.22 0.56
C HIS A 234 2.30 -20.29 0.59
N GLY A 235 1.77 -21.44 0.98
CA GLY A 235 0.34 -21.62 1.24
C GLY A 235 -0.58 -21.65 0.01
N ARG A 236 -1.88 -21.68 0.28
CA ARG A 236 -2.93 -21.61 -0.74
C ARG A 236 -3.01 -20.19 -1.29
N THR A 237 -3.07 -20.05 -2.61
CA THR A 237 -3.27 -18.75 -3.26
C THR A 237 -4.51 -18.78 -4.12
N GLU A 238 -5.38 -17.79 -3.94
CA GLU A 238 -6.64 -17.66 -4.64
C GLU A 238 -6.75 -16.27 -5.26
N LEU A 239 -7.28 -16.21 -6.48
CA LEU A 239 -7.58 -14.94 -7.14
C LEU A 239 -9.04 -14.59 -6.87
N VAL A 240 -9.26 -13.46 -6.19
CA VAL A 240 -10.57 -13.07 -5.68
C VAL A 240 -11.14 -11.82 -6.32
N GLY A 241 -10.39 -11.14 -7.19
CA GLY A 241 -10.78 -9.83 -7.72
C GLY A 241 -10.48 -8.72 -6.72
N MET A 242 -11.04 -7.53 -6.94
CA MET A 242 -10.76 -6.33 -6.16
C MET A 242 -11.96 -5.96 -5.26
N PRO A 243 -11.98 -6.35 -3.97
CA PRO A 243 -13.07 -6.04 -3.03
C PRO A 243 -13.51 -4.56 -2.99
N LYS A 244 -12.56 -3.63 -3.13
CA LYS A 244 -12.84 -2.19 -3.12
C LYS A 244 -13.54 -1.69 -4.40
N ALA A 245 -13.51 -2.46 -5.49
CA ALA A 245 -14.12 -2.08 -6.76
C ALA A 245 -15.59 -2.53 -6.84
N ASP A 246 -15.99 -3.54 -6.07
CA ASP A 246 -17.27 -4.24 -6.22
C ASP A 246 -18.49 -3.31 -6.35
N ALA A 247 -18.60 -2.33 -5.43
CA ALA A 247 -19.70 -1.37 -5.40
C ALA A 247 -19.77 -0.44 -6.62
N PHE A 248 -18.70 -0.36 -7.41
CA PHE A 248 -18.55 0.59 -8.52
C PHE A 248 -18.60 -0.08 -9.90
N LEU A 249 -18.32 -1.39 -9.98
CA LEU A 249 -18.25 -2.12 -11.25
C LEU A 249 -19.60 -2.17 -12.00
N ALA A 250 -20.73 -2.00 -11.31
CA ALA A 250 -22.05 -1.88 -11.96
C ALA A 250 -22.24 -0.55 -12.70
N THR A 251 -21.42 0.46 -12.40
CA THR A 251 -21.56 1.85 -12.87
C THR A 251 -20.36 2.32 -13.70
N LYS A 252 -19.80 1.42 -14.52
CA LYS A 252 -18.70 1.79 -15.43
C LYS A 252 -19.12 2.92 -16.35
N ASN A 253 -18.16 3.76 -16.73
CA ASN A 253 -18.38 4.87 -17.64
C ASN A 253 -18.80 4.34 -19.03
N GLN A 254 -19.96 4.81 -19.52
CA GLN A 254 -20.54 4.44 -20.81
C GLN A 254 -20.41 5.55 -21.86
N THR A 255 -19.72 6.64 -21.55
CA THR A 255 -19.54 7.79 -22.46
C THR A 255 -18.54 7.42 -23.56
N SER A 256 -18.90 7.63 -24.83
CA SER A 256 -18.06 7.32 -25.99
C SER A 256 -17.09 8.44 -26.37
N ASN A 257 -16.99 9.50 -25.58
CA ASN A 257 -16.11 10.65 -25.80
C ASN A 257 -15.69 11.23 -24.44
N VAL A 258 -14.46 11.74 -24.36
CA VAL A 258 -13.96 12.37 -23.13
C VAL A 258 -14.42 13.82 -23.03
N GLN A 259 -15.04 14.19 -21.91
CA GLN A 259 -15.39 15.56 -21.56
C GLN A 259 -14.80 16.01 -20.22
N ARG A 260 -14.61 15.06 -19.29
CA ARG A 260 -14.08 15.28 -17.94
C ARG A 260 -12.80 14.49 -17.73
N VAL A 261 -11.73 15.16 -17.32
CA VAL A 261 -10.39 14.59 -17.19
C VAL A 261 -9.89 14.76 -15.76
N GLY A 262 -9.64 13.63 -15.09
CA GLY A 262 -8.92 13.62 -13.83
C GLY A 262 -7.42 13.78 -14.03
N LEU A 263 -6.78 14.66 -13.26
CA LEU A 263 -5.32 14.78 -13.18
C LEU A 263 -4.89 14.34 -11.78
N ALA A 264 -4.26 13.17 -11.66
CA ALA A 264 -3.79 12.67 -10.38
C ALA A 264 -2.26 12.73 -10.27
N CYS A 265 -1.75 13.23 -9.16
CA CYS A 265 -0.32 13.27 -8.87
C CYS A 265 -0.01 12.65 -7.52
N ASN A 266 1.23 12.22 -7.34
CA ASN A 266 1.77 11.75 -6.08
C ASN A 266 3.02 12.57 -5.68
N ALA A 267 3.58 12.31 -4.51
CA ALA A 267 4.70 13.09 -3.97
C ALA A 267 6.00 13.01 -4.81
N LEU A 268 6.14 12.05 -5.74
CA LEU A 268 7.29 11.88 -6.64
C LEU A 268 7.26 12.85 -7.82
N ASP A 269 6.07 13.28 -8.21
CA ASP A 269 5.86 14.15 -9.36
C ASP A 269 6.42 15.53 -9.09
N ASP A 270 7.15 16.12 -10.04
CA ASP A 270 7.71 17.45 -9.88
C ASP A 270 6.62 18.53 -9.96
N THR A 271 6.60 19.45 -8.99
CA THR A 271 5.56 20.49 -8.92
C THR A 271 5.57 21.41 -10.14
N SER A 272 6.75 21.72 -10.69
CA SER A 272 6.86 22.59 -11.87
C SER A 272 6.40 21.88 -13.14
N ALA A 273 6.70 20.58 -13.27
CA ALA A 273 6.22 19.74 -14.36
C ALA A 273 4.70 19.55 -14.31
N ILE A 274 4.11 19.36 -13.11
CA ILE A 274 2.65 19.37 -12.92
C ILE A 274 2.06 20.69 -13.44
N ALA A 275 2.61 21.83 -13.01
CA ALA A 275 2.12 23.14 -13.42
C ALA A 275 2.18 23.36 -14.93
N ALA A 276 3.28 22.93 -15.56
CA ALA A 276 3.47 23.00 -17.00
C ALA A 276 2.44 22.12 -17.74
N ALA A 277 2.21 20.89 -17.28
CA ALA A 277 1.24 19.97 -17.88
C ALA A 277 -0.20 20.48 -17.74
N VAL A 278 -0.59 20.95 -16.55
CA VAL A 278 -1.91 21.55 -16.30
C VAL A 278 -2.12 22.77 -17.20
N GLY A 279 -1.17 23.70 -17.25
CA GLY A 279 -1.26 24.89 -18.09
C GLY A 279 -1.26 24.59 -19.58
N HIS A 280 -0.59 23.52 -20.01
CA HIS A 280 -0.65 23.03 -21.39
C HIS A 280 -2.04 22.49 -21.73
N LEU A 281 -2.56 21.56 -20.93
CA LEU A 281 -3.85 20.90 -21.15
C LEU A 281 -5.02 21.89 -21.15
N LEU A 282 -5.04 22.84 -20.21
CA LEU A 282 -6.10 23.85 -20.14
C LEU A 282 -6.10 24.81 -21.34
N ARG A 283 -4.96 25.02 -22.00
CA ARG A 283 -4.88 25.84 -23.22
C ARG A 283 -5.28 25.07 -24.47
N GLU A 284 -4.84 23.82 -24.58
CA GLU A 284 -5.13 22.96 -25.75
C GLU A 284 -6.58 22.46 -25.76
N PHE A 285 -7.23 22.35 -24.60
CA PHE A 285 -8.56 21.77 -24.44
C PHE A 285 -9.48 22.69 -23.62
N PRO A 286 -9.84 23.88 -24.13
CA PRO A 286 -10.66 24.83 -23.39
C PRO A 286 -12.08 24.31 -23.07
N ASP A 287 -12.59 23.37 -23.87
CA ASP A 287 -13.93 22.79 -23.70
C ASP A 287 -13.97 21.58 -22.76
N LEU A 288 -12.81 21.08 -22.30
CA LEU A 288 -12.74 19.97 -21.35
C LEU A 288 -12.75 20.49 -19.91
N THR A 289 -13.42 19.75 -19.03
CA THR A 289 -13.34 19.98 -17.59
C THR A 289 -12.19 19.18 -17.01
N PHE A 290 -11.28 19.84 -16.29
CA PHE A 290 -10.17 19.19 -15.60
C PHE A 290 -10.37 19.23 -14.08
N THR A 291 -10.17 18.09 -13.42
CA THR A 291 -10.17 17.99 -11.96
C THR A 291 -8.82 17.49 -11.45
N PHE A 292 -8.11 18.31 -10.69
CA PHE A 292 -6.84 17.96 -10.08
C PHE A 292 -7.02 17.27 -8.73
N ARG A 293 -6.32 16.16 -8.52
CA ARG A 293 -6.38 15.34 -7.30
C ARG A 293 -4.97 14.94 -6.84
N PRO A 294 -4.41 15.62 -5.83
CA PRO A 294 -3.17 15.17 -5.20
C PRO A 294 -3.41 13.90 -4.38
N HIS A 295 -2.39 13.04 -4.29
CA HIS A 295 -2.41 11.86 -3.43
C HIS A 295 -2.67 12.25 -1.96
N PRO A 296 -3.45 11.48 -1.17
CA PRO A 296 -3.85 11.88 0.19
C PRO A 296 -2.67 12.11 1.14
N GLY A 297 -1.57 11.37 0.92
CA GLY A 297 -0.31 11.50 1.65
C GLY A 297 0.60 12.64 1.17
N ASP A 298 0.26 13.30 0.05
CA ASP A 298 0.98 14.49 -0.40
C ASP A 298 0.63 15.69 0.50
N LYS A 299 1.66 16.41 0.93
CA LYS A 299 1.57 17.54 1.86
C LYS A 299 1.92 18.86 1.21
N ARG A 300 2.27 18.86 -0.08
CA ARG A 300 2.55 20.10 -0.83
C ARG A 300 1.28 20.92 -0.95
N ASP A 301 1.46 22.23 -1.00
CA ASP A 301 0.37 23.17 -1.26
C ASP A 301 0.21 23.41 -2.77
N PHE A 302 -0.98 23.13 -3.29
CA PHE A 302 -1.35 23.29 -4.69
C PHE A 302 -2.28 24.50 -4.92
N THR A 303 -2.46 25.38 -3.93
CA THR A 303 -3.23 26.64 -4.07
C THR A 303 -2.77 27.49 -5.24
N PHE A 304 -1.47 27.46 -5.58
CA PHE A 304 -0.92 28.18 -6.73
C PHE A 304 -1.58 27.77 -8.07
N LEU A 305 -1.96 26.49 -8.24
CA LEU A 305 -2.68 26.04 -9.43
C LEU A 305 -4.08 26.65 -9.48
N ARG A 306 -4.75 26.74 -8.34
CA ARG A 306 -6.08 27.36 -8.23
C ARG A 306 -6.05 28.84 -8.57
N HIS A 307 -5.04 29.56 -8.09
CA HIS A 307 -4.87 30.97 -8.40
C HIS A 307 -4.55 31.22 -9.89
N ARG A 308 -3.70 30.37 -10.48
CA ARG A 308 -3.31 30.49 -11.89
C ARG A 308 -4.40 30.03 -12.86
N HIS A 309 -5.22 29.07 -12.44
CA HIS A 309 -6.23 28.41 -13.28
C HIS A 309 -7.55 28.29 -12.52
N PRO A 310 -8.37 29.37 -12.45
CA PRO A 310 -9.64 29.37 -11.73
C PRO A 310 -10.66 28.33 -12.23
N GLN A 311 -10.54 27.91 -13.50
CA GLN A 311 -11.39 26.87 -14.10
C GLN A 311 -11.00 25.44 -13.68
N LEU A 312 -9.83 25.23 -13.08
CA LEU A 312 -9.38 23.93 -12.62
C LEU A 312 -10.13 23.52 -11.35
N GLN A 313 -10.82 22.38 -11.41
CA GLN A 313 -11.50 21.81 -10.24
C GLN A 313 -10.51 21.05 -9.36
N PHE A 314 -10.86 20.84 -8.09
CA PHE A 314 -10.03 20.13 -7.13
C PHE A 314 -10.84 19.04 -6.42
N SER A 315 -10.21 17.88 -6.21
CA SER A 315 -10.74 16.78 -5.40
C SER A 315 -9.82 16.54 -4.19
N ASP A 316 -10.39 16.48 -2.98
CA ASP A 316 -9.65 16.15 -1.76
C ASP A 316 -9.66 14.64 -1.53
N ALA A 317 -8.51 14.00 -1.72
CA ALA A 317 -8.35 12.56 -1.55
C ALA A 317 -8.47 12.07 -0.09
N ARG A 318 -8.52 12.98 0.89
CA ARG A 318 -8.76 12.65 2.31
C ARG A 318 -10.25 12.61 2.65
N GLN A 319 -11.10 13.21 1.82
CA GLN A 319 -12.55 13.27 2.01
C GLN A 319 -13.31 12.38 1.04
N GLN A 320 -12.85 12.28 -0.21
CA GLN A 320 -13.49 11.52 -1.28
C GLN A 320 -12.66 10.29 -1.66
N GLN A 321 -13.29 9.11 -1.76
CA GLN A 321 -12.62 7.89 -2.20
C GLN A 321 -12.21 7.94 -3.67
N VAL A 322 -11.24 7.11 -4.06
CA VAL A 322 -10.70 7.15 -5.43
C VAL A 322 -11.75 6.75 -6.47
N PHE A 323 -12.55 5.72 -6.22
CA PHE A 323 -13.60 5.30 -7.14
C PHE A 323 -14.72 6.34 -7.28
N GLU A 324 -15.12 6.99 -6.18
CA GLU A 324 -16.10 8.11 -6.20
C GLU A 324 -15.61 9.28 -7.05
N PHE A 325 -14.31 9.61 -6.96
CA PHE A 325 -13.68 10.61 -7.82
C PHE A 325 -13.70 10.19 -9.29
N LEU A 326 -13.32 8.94 -9.58
CA LEU A 326 -13.19 8.42 -10.94
C LEU A 326 -14.55 8.27 -11.64
N GLN A 327 -15.64 7.97 -10.93
CA GLN A 327 -17.00 7.95 -11.50
C GLN A 327 -17.41 9.29 -12.11
N GLN A 328 -16.78 10.39 -11.71
CA GLN A 328 -17.04 11.74 -12.22
C GLN A 328 -16.19 12.08 -13.45
N GLN A 329 -15.30 11.19 -13.89
CA GLN A 329 -14.36 11.43 -14.98
C GLN A 329 -14.63 10.49 -16.16
N ASP A 330 -14.16 10.89 -17.34
CA ASP A 330 -14.17 10.06 -18.56
C ASP A 330 -12.75 9.58 -18.93
N ALA A 331 -11.73 10.32 -18.46
CA ALA A 331 -10.31 10.02 -18.61
C ALA A 331 -9.51 10.32 -17.34
N LEU A 332 -8.35 9.69 -17.22
CA LEU A 332 -7.36 9.95 -16.17
C LEU A 332 -5.99 10.20 -16.81
N ILE A 333 -5.28 11.22 -16.35
CA ILE A 333 -3.85 11.41 -16.62
C ILE A 333 -3.11 11.35 -15.28
N ALA A 334 -2.13 10.47 -15.18
CA ALA A 334 -1.30 10.32 -13.99
C ALA A 334 0.07 9.71 -14.33
N ALA A 335 1.01 9.81 -13.41
CA ALA A 335 2.30 9.10 -13.46
C ALA A 335 2.19 7.75 -12.73
N ASP A 336 3.23 7.31 -12.00
CA ASP A 336 3.22 6.05 -11.27
C ASP A 336 2.19 6.04 -10.11
N THR A 337 1.01 5.49 -10.36
CA THR A 337 -0.06 5.37 -9.36
C THR A 337 -0.90 4.12 -9.61
N SER A 338 -1.41 3.51 -8.53
CA SER A 338 -2.35 2.40 -8.67
C SER A 338 -3.60 2.85 -9.43
N THR A 339 -4.01 4.14 -9.26
CA THR A 339 -5.23 4.79 -9.78
C THR A 339 -5.54 4.49 -11.25
N HIS A 340 -4.52 4.19 -12.07
CA HIS A 340 -4.68 3.72 -13.44
C HIS A 340 -5.51 2.44 -13.55
N LEU A 341 -5.33 1.49 -12.64
CA LEU A 341 -6.10 0.25 -12.59
C LEU A 341 -7.55 0.53 -12.17
N GLU A 342 -7.77 1.32 -11.11
CA GLU A 342 -9.12 1.70 -10.70
C GLU A 342 -9.86 2.46 -11.82
N ALA A 343 -9.18 3.35 -12.54
CA ALA A 343 -9.76 4.09 -13.67
C ALA A 343 -10.12 3.16 -14.84
N THR A 344 -9.23 2.23 -15.17
CA THR A 344 -9.46 1.26 -16.24
C THR A 344 -10.64 0.35 -15.89
N LEU A 345 -10.73 -0.15 -14.66
CA LEU A 345 -11.88 -0.95 -14.18
C LEU A 345 -13.23 -0.24 -14.35
N LEU A 346 -13.24 1.09 -14.22
CA LEU A 346 -14.41 1.94 -14.45
C LEU A 346 -14.59 2.40 -15.91
N ASN A 347 -13.82 1.85 -16.85
CA ASN A 347 -13.87 2.16 -18.28
C ASN A 347 -13.50 3.62 -18.62
N LEU A 348 -12.57 4.22 -17.88
CA LEU A 348 -11.98 5.51 -18.23
C LEU A 348 -10.82 5.34 -19.21
N ALA A 349 -10.61 6.35 -20.06
CA ALA A 349 -9.39 6.48 -20.85
C ALA A 349 -8.23 6.91 -19.95
N SER A 350 -7.42 5.95 -19.54
CA SER A 350 -6.31 6.18 -18.62
C SER A 350 -4.98 6.34 -19.39
N ILE A 351 -4.29 7.46 -19.19
CA ILE A 351 -3.05 7.84 -19.88
C ILE A 351 -1.93 8.01 -18.84
N TYR A 352 -0.88 7.21 -18.98
CA TYR A 352 0.36 7.35 -18.22
C TYR A 352 1.18 8.52 -18.78
N PHE A 353 1.44 9.52 -17.94
CA PHE A 353 2.28 10.67 -18.26
C PHE A 353 3.09 11.06 -17.02
N ARG A 354 4.42 11.01 -17.14
CA ARG A 354 5.32 11.36 -16.03
C ARG A 354 5.47 12.86 -15.89
N PHE A 355 5.19 13.36 -14.70
CA PHE A 355 5.38 14.76 -14.36
C PHE A 355 6.83 15.02 -13.94
N GLY A 356 7.71 15.12 -14.93
CA GLY A 356 9.14 15.34 -14.73
C GLY A 356 9.93 14.04 -14.60
N ASN A 357 11.22 14.17 -14.32
CA ASN A 357 12.12 13.04 -14.16
C ASN A 357 12.42 12.80 -12.68
N HIS A 358 12.16 11.59 -12.21
CA HIS A 358 12.52 11.13 -10.87
C HIS A 358 13.25 9.79 -10.99
N GLY A 359 14.28 9.57 -10.17
CA GLY A 359 15.15 8.39 -10.24
C GLY A 359 14.52 7.04 -9.87
N ILE A 360 13.19 6.96 -9.86
CA ILE A 360 12.44 5.72 -9.63
C ILE A 360 12.14 5.06 -10.98
N THR A 361 12.06 3.73 -10.94
CA THR A 361 11.66 2.87 -12.05
C THR A 361 10.42 3.40 -12.75
N ASP A 362 10.58 3.60 -14.05
CA ASP A 362 9.52 3.94 -14.98
C ASP A 362 8.50 2.80 -15.05
N ASP A 363 7.22 3.14 -15.13
CA ASP A 363 6.12 2.16 -15.11
C ASP A 363 6.23 1.17 -13.94
N TYR A 364 6.27 1.70 -12.71
CA TYR A 364 6.58 0.93 -11.50
C TYR A 364 5.68 -0.32 -11.30
N TYR A 365 4.44 -0.27 -11.78
CA TYR A 365 3.49 -1.38 -11.70
C TYR A 365 3.38 -2.21 -12.99
N GLY A 366 4.12 -1.86 -14.05
CA GLY A 366 4.07 -2.56 -15.34
C GLY A 366 2.77 -2.33 -16.13
N TYR A 367 2.02 -1.27 -15.82
CA TYR A 367 0.73 -0.98 -16.43
C TYR A 367 0.83 -0.60 -17.90
N VAL A 368 1.88 0.12 -18.29
CA VAL A 368 2.14 0.41 -19.70
C VAL A 368 2.64 -0.85 -20.39
N ALA A 369 3.61 -1.55 -19.78
CA ALA A 369 4.24 -2.74 -20.33
C ALA A 369 3.25 -3.87 -20.63
N HIS A 370 2.22 -4.04 -19.80
CA HIS A 370 1.17 -5.05 -19.98
C HIS A 370 -0.10 -4.51 -20.65
N GLY A 371 -0.06 -3.30 -21.21
CA GLY A 371 -1.15 -2.74 -22.01
C GLY A 371 -2.41 -2.36 -21.23
N LEU A 372 -2.33 -2.15 -19.92
CA LEU A 372 -3.42 -1.60 -19.12
C LEU A 372 -3.76 -0.18 -19.57
N VAL A 373 -2.74 0.65 -19.77
CA VAL A 373 -2.85 2.07 -20.09
C VAL A 373 -1.93 2.47 -21.24
N GLU A 374 -2.30 3.53 -21.96
CA GLU A 374 -1.44 4.12 -22.98
C GLU A 374 -0.47 5.14 -22.35
N ARG A 375 0.68 5.35 -23.01
CA ARG A 375 1.72 6.26 -22.52
C ARG A 375 1.88 7.47 -23.43
N ALA A 376 1.98 8.65 -22.82
CA ALA A 376 2.55 9.83 -23.44
C ALA A 376 3.90 10.16 -22.78
N SER A 377 4.92 10.41 -23.60
CA SER A 377 6.26 10.81 -23.12
C SER A 377 6.49 12.32 -23.24
N THR A 378 5.65 13.03 -23.99
CA THR A 378 5.74 14.48 -24.20
C THR A 378 4.35 15.13 -24.14
N LEU A 379 4.29 16.45 -23.90
CA LEU A 379 3.04 17.20 -23.91
C LEU A 379 2.29 17.15 -25.25
N PRO A 380 2.96 17.24 -26.42
CA PRO A 380 2.31 17.01 -27.71
C PRO A 380 1.68 15.62 -27.82
N GLN A 381 2.41 14.56 -27.45
CA GLN A 381 1.87 13.19 -27.46
C GLN A 381 0.69 13.04 -26.50
N LEU A 382 0.75 13.64 -25.31
CA LEU A 382 -0.36 13.65 -24.36
C LEU A 382 -1.62 14.29 -24.98
N SER A 383 -1.44 15.40 -25.70
CA SER A 383 -2.53 16.10 -26.38
C SER A 383 -3.10 15.26 -27.51
N GLU A 384 -2.25 14.61 -28.29
CA GLU A 384 -2.68 13.71 -29.36
C GLU A 384 -3.51 12.55 -28.82
N LEU A 385 -3.04 11.85 -27.77
CA LEU A 385 -3.78 10.77 -27.13
C LEU A 385 -5.13 11.25 -26.58
N LEU A 386 -5.14 12.37 -25.85
CA LEU A 386 -6.38 12.91 -25.29
C LEU A 386 -7.36 13.35 -26.37
N ARG A 387 -6.90 13.94 -27.47
CA ARG A 387 -7.75 14.35 -28.60
C ARG A 387 -8.40 13.15 -29.29
N ARG A 388 -7.67 12.02 -29.44
CA ARG A 388 -8.28 10.78 -29.93
C ARG A 388 -9.42 10.32 -29.03
N TYR A 389 -9.22 10.33 -27.72
CA TYR A 389 -10.26 9.95 -26.75
C TYR A 389 -11.41 10.95 -26.64
N GLN A 390 -11.16 12.23 -26.90
CA GLN A 390 -12.20 13.26 -27.03
C GLN A 390 -13.09 13.00 -28.27
N GLN A 391 -12.52 12.52 -29.37
CA GLN A 391 -13.27 12.15 -30.57
C GLN A 391 -14.01 10.83 -30.40
N HIS A 392 -13.30 9.82 -29.88
CA HIS A 392 -13.86 8.49 -29.66
C HIS A 392 -13.10 7.75 -28.54
N LYS A 393 -13.82 7.43 -27.46
CA LYS A 393 -13.37 6.56 -26.39
C LYS A 393 -14.03 5.18 -26.52
N PRO A 394 -13.25 4.09 -26.64
CA PRO A 394 -13.79 2.74 -26.66
C PRO A 394 -14.59 2.44 -25.38
N LEU A 395 -15.69 1.69 -25.52
CA LEU A 395 -16.57 1.33 -24.40
C LEU A 395 -16.14 0.04 -23.68
N ASP A 396 -15.03 -0.56 -24.10
CA ASP A 396 -14.50 -1.82 -23.59
C ASP A 396 -13.06 -1.71 -23.06
N LEU A 397 -12.57 -0.50 -22.79
CA LEU A 397 -11.26 -0.26 -22.17
C LEU A 397 -11.09 -1.03 -20.87
N TYR A 398 -12.18 -1.22 -20.11
CA TYR A 398 -12.15 -1.97 -18.86
C TYR A 398 -11.61 -3.39 -19.01
N ARG A 399 -11.76 -4.03 -20.18
CA ARG A 399 -11.27 -5.39 -20.44
C ARG A 399 -9.76 -5.51 -20.30
N ARG A 400 -9.01 -4.41 -20.47
CA ARG A 400 -7.56 -4.37 -20.25
C ARG A 400 -7.18 -4.69 -18.79
N ALA A 401 -8.10 -4.51 -17.84
CA ALA A 401 -7.88 -4.82 -16.43
C ALA A 401 -8.05 -6.31 -16.07
N ALA A 402 -8.41 -7.20 -17.00
CA ALA A 402 -8.67 -8.61 -16.69
C ALA A 402 -7.45 -9.35 -16.10
N TYR A 403 -6.24 -8.98 -16.49
CA TYR A 403 -5.00 -9.53 -15.91
C TYR A 403 -4.80 -9.13 -14.43
N TYR A 404 -5.39 -8.01 -14.02
CA TYR A 404 -5.22 -7.40 -12.70
C TYR A 404 -6.41 -7.64 -11.76
N ASN A 405 -7.58 -7.96 -12.30
CA ASN A 405 -8.78 -8.25 -11.55
C ASN A 405 -9.42 -9.54 -12.07
N ALA A 406 -9.29 -10.61 -11.29
CA ALA A 406 -9.71 -11.96 -11.69
C ALA A 406 -11.23 -12.16 -11.78
N THR A 407 -12.04 -11.29 -11.18
CA THR A 407 -13.50 -11.42 -11.27
C THR A 407 -14.07 -10.70 -12.49
N LEU A 408 -13.29 -9.87 -13.17
CA LEU A 408 -13.74 -9.09 -14.32
C LEU A 408 -14.14 -10.00 -15.49
N GLY A 409 -15.34 -9.79 -16.02
CA GLY A 409 -15.92 -10.59 -17.10
C GLY A 409 -16.43 -11.97 -16.67
N THR A 410 -16.44 -12.26 -15.36
CA THR A 410 -16.91 -13.54 -14.80
C THR A 410 -18.25 -13.36 -14.07
N PRO A 411 -18.96 -14.46 -13.72
CA PRO A 411 -20.14 -14.38 -12.86
C PRO A 411 -19.89 -13.75 -11.48
N ASP A 412 -18.64 -13.74 -11.00
CA ASP A 412 -18.25 -13.13 -9.73
C ASP A 412 -17.87 -11.64 -9.88
N GLU A 413 -18.04 -11.03 -11.07
CA GLU A 413 -17.77 -9.59 -11.24
C GLU A 413 -18.65 -8.78 -10.28
N GLY A 414 -18.02 -7.89 -9.51
CA GLY A 414 -18.72 -7.11 -8.48
C GLY A 414 -18.99 -7.88 -7.18
N HIS A 415 -18.47 -9.10 -7.04
CA HIS A 415 -18.68 -9.98 -5.89
C HIS A 415 -17.38 -10.49 -5.25
N SER A 416 -16.30 -9.72 -5.39
CA SER A 416 -14.97 -10.06 -4.88
C SER A 416 -14.96 -10.20 -3.35
N GLN A 417 -15.72 -9.37 -2.63
CA GLN A 417 -15.90 -9.45 -1.18
C GLN A 417 -16.56 -10.76 -0.77
N GLN A 418 -17.67 -11.15 -1.39
CA GLN A 418 -18.36 -12.40 -1.06
C GLN A 418 -17.50 -13.62 -1.38
N ARG A 419 -16.74 -13.58 -2.49
CA ARG A 419 -15.78 -14.63 -2.84
C ARG A 419 -14.66 -14.73 -1.80
N ALA A 420 -14.09 -13.60 -1.38
CA ALA A 420 -13.05 -13.58 -0.35
C ALA A 420 -13.58 -14.11 1.01
N LEU A 421 -14.77 -13.70 1.43
CA LEU A 421 -15.40 -14.18 2.67
C LEU A 421 -15.60 -15.70 2.64
N ARG A 422 -16.15 -16.24 1.55
CA ARG A 422 -16.35 -17.68 1.38
C ARG A 422 -15.05 -18.46 1.55
N LEU A 423 -13.98 -18.01 0.89
CA LEU A 423 -12.67 -18.65 0.98
C LEU A 423 -12.04 -18.53 2.38
N LEU A 424 -12.23 -17.39 3.05
CA LEU A 424 -11.83 -17.24 4.45
C LEU A 424 -12.61 -18.18 5.37
N ASP A 425 -13.92 -18.33 5.16
CA ASP A 425 -14.78 -19.20 5.96
C ASP A 425 -14.44 -20.69 5.77
N GLU A 426 -14.11 -21.08 4.54
CA GLU A 426 -13.60 -22.42 4.22
C GLU A 426 -12.24 -22.71 4.87
N TRP A 427 -11.35 -21.72 4.88
CA TRP A 427 -9.98 -21.86 5.38
C TRP A 427 -9.88 -21.77 6.91
N LEU A 428 -10.70 -20.92 7.53
CA LEU A 428 -10.68 -20.71 8.97
C LEU A 428 -11.12 -21.98 9.72
N PRO A 429 -10.47 -22.35 10.84
CA PRO A 429 -10.93 -23.46 11.66
C PRO A 429 -12.37 -23.22 12.11
N LYS A 430 -13.25 -24.22 11.99
CA LYS A 430 -14.63 -24.13 12.52
C LYS A 430 -14.59 -23.78 14.02
N GLN A 431 -15.54 -22.98 14.48
CA GLN A 431 -15.69 -22.75 15.93
C GLN A 431 -16.00 -24.09 16.59
N ALA A 432 -15.22 -24.46 17.59
CA ALA A 432 -15.42 -25.66 18.39
C ALA A 432 -16.60 -25.47 19.36
#